data_AF-A0A1Y5Z6U0-F1
#
_entry.id   AF-A0A1Y5Z6U0-F1
#
_cell.length_a   1.000
_cell.length_b   1.000
_cell.length_c   1.000
_cell.angle_alpha   90.00
_cell.angle_beta   90.00
_cell.angle_gamma   90.00
#
_symmetry.space_group_name_H-M   'P 1'
#
loop_
_entity.id
_entity.type
_entity.pdbx_description
1 polymer ?
#
loop_
_entity_poly.entity_id
_entity_poly.type
_entity_poly.pdbx_seq_one_letter_code
_entity_poly.pdbx_strand_id
1 'polypeptide(L)'
;MHVTTKNNELNGFERIAKILEEVEISDTHPRMVEVLVEGKTYQSAFCFAHVVADIGQRVPLLLCTIIGGIDSKVQSIKAAIDNGISGLKFGTGEKSSINYQFESHFQFYAEKGNYTTFPITINGRKAIIMVHDLVREGSYTFSFEESPAATIRNVIGGKKYGIGTLKEWEEPIYQRLLDKKGIETVPCYYDKKLFKYFHVLKFNFSEDEMDHCISEMVREREILFPKAGCGTALEDVNSLTDYMLKYAETILEKVSHEVKPSYNPLIDLPLEHFLSYKTQLFPTQAHVSTALAKHLCKQKSVILQGEMSTGKSKMMTAVADGYHHLKGKSGYFEIVLCPTNLTKKWPEEIKSLIDADVHVIKKSAELIRYHQSWIDKGRPKPTKPIYFVISYETMRDGCAIEPAVEFQYIKTKNQTLEGKLPYRYGYYCPNCGSAHQIVENESTVLNEEGKEVIQRTTHSMDMKEFGASRRILNSSKPQNAFCSECGESLWKHYVPTRYSCFKEWTVYEEKLLDAIRSNNQYEVNRVKLEQPDIRKRKGNPRKVAAIQYIKRKMKNFFDIAVIDELHKLKGSNSAQGNSLAGLVAASKKCIAGTGTLFGGKVRP
;
A
#
# COMPACT_ATOMS: atom_id res chain seq x y z
N MET A 1 -52.23 62.46 54.47
CA MET A 1 -51.17 62.48 53.44
C MET A 1 -51.38 61.27 52.56
N HIS A 2 -51.82 61.48 51.33
CA HIS A 2 -52.13 60.42 50.38
C HIS A 2 -50.86 59.70 49.94
N VAL A 3 -50.87 58.38 50.13
CA VAL A 3 -49.93 57.43 49.54
C VAL A 3 -50.29 57.30 48.06
N THR A 4 -49.40 57.74 47.18
CA THR A 4 -49.47 57.46 45.74
C THR A 4 -48.47 56.35 45.39
N THR A 5 -49.03 55.17 45.14
CA THR A 5 -48.40 54.02 44.50
C THR A 5 -47.81 54.43 43.14
N LYS A 6 -46.48 54.47 43.01
CA LYS A 6 -45.80 54.47 41.71
C LYS A 6 -45.85 53.05 41.15
N ASN A 7 -46.66 52.87 40.12
CA ASN A 7 -46.72 51.67 39.30
C ASN A 7 -45.33 51.34 38.72
N ASN A 8 -44.97 50.05 38.73
CA ASN A 8 -43.83 49.47 38.03
C ASN A 8 -43.92 49.76 36.51
N GLU A 9 -43.06 50.62 35.98
CA GLU A 9 -42.80 50.70 34.54
C GLU A 9 -41.77 49.63 34.16
N LEU A 10 -42.21 48.61 33.41
CA LEU A 10 -41.34 47.59 32.80
C LEU A 10 -40.22 48.23 31.95
N ASN A 11 -39.03 47.62 31.97
CA ASN A 11 -37.88 48.06 31.19
C ASN A 11 -38.26 48.08 29.68
N GLY A 12 -37.80 49.07 28.91
CA GLY A 12 -38.27 49.30 27.53
C GLY A 12 -38.15 48.07 26.61
N PHE A 13 -37.12 47.24 26.82
CA PHE A 13 -36.89 46.00 26.07
C PHE A 13 -37.77 44.82 26.52
N GLU A 14 -38.15 44.73 27.80
CA GLU A 14 -39.07 43.68 28.30
C GLU A 14 -40.46 43.81 27.67
N ARG A 15 -40.91 45.04 27.39
CA ARG A 15 -42.14 45.29 26.63
C ARG A 15 -42.02 44.79 25.18
N ILE A 16 -40.87 44.98 24.54
CA ILE A 16 -40.61 44.50 23.17
C ILE A 16 -40.55 42.98 23.12
N ALA A 17 -39.89 42.35 24.10
CA ALA A 17 -39.85 40.88 24.24
C ALA A 17 -41.25 40.28 24.33
N LYS A 18 -42.13 40.85 25.17
CA LYS A 18 -43.53 40.42 25.26
C LYS A 18 -44.29 40.58 23.93
N ILE A 19 -44.09 41.70 23.22
CA ILE A 19 -44.73 41.93 21.90
C ILE A 19 -44.29 40.88 20.86
N LEU A 20 -43.06 40.38 20.95
CA LEU A 20 -42.55 39.34 20.05
C LEU A 20 -43.07 37.93 20.41
N GLU A 21 -43.31 37.66 21.70
CA GLU A 21 -43.68 36.33 22.22
C GLU A 21 -45.20 36.08 22.37
N GLU A 22 -46.00 37.10 22.71
CA GLU A 22 -47.41 36.93 23.15
C GLU A 22 -48.45 36.84 22.02
N VAL A 23 -48.07 36.86 20.74
CA VAL A 23 -49.04 37.19 19.67
C VAL A 23 -49.52 35.98 18.86
N GLU A 24 -50.82 35.71 18.91
CA GLU A 24 -51.53 34.85 17.95
C GLU A 24 -51.83 35.57 16.62
N ILE A 25 -51.62 34.86 15.52
CA ILE A 25 -51.80 35.38 14.15
C ILE A 25 -53.27 35.23 13.74
N SER A 26 -53.90 36.33 13.34
CA SER A 26 -55.18 36.30 12.61
C SER A 26 -54.98 36.75 11.16
N ASP A 27 -55.71 36.15 10.21
CA ASP A 27 -55.62 36.48 8.78
C ASP A 27 -56.05 37.94 8.48
N THR A 28 -56.70 38.59 9.45
CA THR A 28 -57.12 39.99 9.41
C THR A 28 -56.06 40.96 9.95
N HIS A 29 -55.06 40.47 10.71
CA HIS A 29 -53.99 41.27 11.31
C HIS A 29 -52.59 40.64 11.13
N PRO A 30 -52.07 40.52 9.89
CA PRO A 30 -50.72 40.01 9.65
C PRO A 30 -49.64 40.95 10.22
N ARG A 31 -48.50 40.37 10.61
CA ARG A 31 -47.32 41.13 11.02
C ARG A 31 -46.57 41.67 9.82
N MET A 32 -46.14 42.93 9.93
CA MET A 32 -45.46 43.63 8.84
C MET A 32 -44.26 44.41 9.34
N VAL A 33 -43.32 44.63 8.43
CA VAL A 33 -42.24 45.61 8.57
C VAL A 33 -42.52 46.76 7.62
N GLU A 34 -42.40 47.99 8.11
CA GLU A 34 -42.59 49.20 7.32
C GLU A 34 -41.34 50.10 7.39
N VAL A 35 -40.99 50.72 6.27
CA VAL A 35 -39.95 51.74 6.21
C VAL A 35 -40.43 52.97 5.44
N LEU A 36 -40.02 54.14 5.91
CA LEU A 36 -40.15 55.41 5.20
C LEU A 36 -38.87 55.65 4.39
N VAL A 37 -38.98 55.67 3.06
CA VAL A 37 -37.85 55.95 2.17
C VAL A 37 -37.91 57.43 1.78
N GLU A 38 -36.82 58.18 1.97
CA GLU A 38 -36.76 59.62 1.65
C GLU A 38 -37.23 59.89 0.21
N GLY A 39 -38.26 60.74 0.08
CA GLY A 39 -38.88 61.09 -1.21
C GLY A 39 -39.90 60.08 -1.78
N LYS A 40 -40.26 59.01 -1.06
CA LYS A 40 -41.26 57.99 -1.48
C LYS A 40 -42.34 57.73 -0.43
N THR A 41 -43.41 57.03 -0.84
CA THR A 41 -44.48 56.53 0.04
C THR A 41 -43.99 55.39 0.94
N TYR A 42 -44.66 55.18 2.09
CA TYR A 42 -44.41 54.08 3.01
C TYR A 42 -44.41 52.72 2.29
N GLN A 43 -43.37 51.91 2.52
CA GLN A 43 -43.24 50.57 1.96
C GLN A 43 -43.38 49.54 3.06
N SER A 44 -44.34 48.64 2.91
CA SER A 44 -44.67 47.59 3.88
C SER A 44 -44.58 46.19 3.26
N ALA A 45 -44.03 45.24 4.01
CA ALA A 45 -43.97 43.81 3.65
C ALA A 45 -44.36 42.93 4.83
N PHE A 46 -44.86 41.73 4.55
CA PHE A 46 -45.20 40.75 5.58
C PHE A 46 -43.93 40.23 6.25
N CYS A 47 -44.00 40.04 7.55
CA CYS A 47 -42.92 39.50 8.36
C CYS A 47 -43.30 38.12 8.88
N PHE A 48 -42.47 37.12 8.57
CA PHE A 48 -42.68 35.71 8.96
C PHE A 48 -41.80 35.29 10.13
N ALA A 49 -40.68 35.98 10.36
CA ALA A 49 -39.88 35.87 11.58
C ALA A 49 -39.12 37.17 11.81
N HIS A 50 -38.96 37.58 13.06
CA HIS A 50 -38.28 38.81 13.43
C HIS A 50 -37.54 38.63 14.76
N VAL A 51 -36.25 38.98 14.77
CA VAL A 51 -35.35 38.83 15.91
C VAL A 51 -34.61 40.14 16.11
N VAL A 52 -34.68 40.67 17.32
CA VAL A 52 -33.97 41.88 17.70
C VAL A 52 -33.16 41.66 18.97
N ALA A 53 -32.01 42.31 19.07
CA ALA A 53 -31.14 42.29 20.23
C ALA A 53 -31.13 43.65 20.94
N ASP A 54 -31.09 43.60 22.27
CA ASP A 54 -30.75 44.78 23.07
C ASP A 54 -29.24 45.00 23.03
N ILE A 55 -28.83 46.17 22.54
CA ILE A 55 -27.43 46.61 22.49
C ILE A 55 -27.21 47.85 23.38
N GLY A 56 -28.13 48.15 24.30
CA GLY A 56 -28.04 49.31 25.20
C GLY A 56 -28.37 50.65 24.53
N GLN A 57 -28.91 50.62 23.31
CA GLN A 57 -29.41 51.80 22.60
C GLN A 57 -30.91 52.00 22.85
N ARG A 58 -31.43 53.20 22.54
CA ARG A 58 -32.88 53.51 22.69
C ARG A 58 -33.78 52.64 21.80
N VAL A 59 -33.23 52.00 20.79
CA VAL A 59 -33.92 51.23 19.75
C VAL A 59 -33.15 49.91 19.56
N PRO A 60 -33.81 48.74 19.50
CA PRO A 60 -33.13 47.46 19.41
C PRO A 60 -32.54 47.21 18.02
N LEU A 61 -31.46 46.43 17.97
CA LEU A 61 -30.76 46.05 16.73
C LEU A 61 -31.45 44.87 16.06
N LEU A 62 -31.66 44.94 14.75
CA LEU A 62 -32.14 43.83 13.95
C LEU A 62 -31.06 42.74 13.83
N LEU A 63 -31.33 41.53 14.32
CA LEU A 63 -30.46 40.37 14.11
C LEU A 63 -30.87 39.53 12.91
N CYS A 64 -32.18 39.30 12.75
CA CYS A 64 -32.71 38.53 11.65
C CYS A 64 -34.15 38.92 11.36
N THR A 65 -34.50 39.04 10.08
CA THR A 65 -35.90 39.18 9.66
C THR A 65 -36.17 38.35 8.42
N ILE A 66 -37.31 37.69 8.39
CA ILE A 66 -37.84 37.00 7.22
C ILE A 66 -39.02 37.82 6.72
N ILE A 67 -38.90 38.38 5.51
CA ILE A 67 -39.95 39.21 4.91
C ILE A 67 -40.38 38.69 3.54
N GLY A 68 -41.65 38.85 3.22
CA GLY A 68 -42.19 38.53 1.89
C GLY A 68 -43.41 39.38 1.54
N GLY A 69 -43.77 39.38 0.26
CA GLY A 69 -44.82 40.25 -0.27
C GLY A 69 -44.56 40.62 -1.72
N ILE A 70 -45.02 41.80 -2.12
CA ILE A 70 -44.76 42.35 -3.46
C ILE A 70 -43.26 42.62 -3.59
N ASP A 71 -42.64 42.08 -4.64
CA ASP A 71 -41.18 42.09 -4.84
C ASP A 71 -40.57 43.50 -4.74
N SER A 72 -41.21 44.51 -5.35
CA SER A 72 -40.75 45.91 -5.29
C SER A 72 -40.72 46.48 -3.86
N LYS A 73 -41.65 46.10 -2.99
CA LYS A 73 -41.69 46.53 -1.58
C LYS A 73 -40.62 45.82 -0.76
N VAL A 74 -40.46 44.51 -0.98
CA VAL A 74 -39.46 43.68 -0.31
C VAL A 74 -38.03 44.16 -0.64
N GLN A 75 -37.75 44.44 -1.91
CA GLN A 75 -36.46 45.01 -2.33
C GLN A 75 -36.21 46.41 -1.76
N SER A 76 -37.26 47.22 -1.59
CA SER A 76 -37.14 48.55 -0.97
C SER A 76 -36.76 48.45 0.51
N ILE A 77 -37.38 47.52 1.25
CA ILE A 77 -37.05 47.28 2.66
C ILE A 77 -35.65 46.67 2.79
N LYS A 78 -35.28 45.73 1.92
CA LYS A 78 -33.92 45.18 1.85
C LYS A 78 -32.89 46.29 1.67
N ALA A 79 -33.09 47.16 0.70
CA ALA A 79 -32.20 48.30 0.45
C ALA A 79 -32.13 49.25 1.65
N ALA A 80 -33.23 49.43 2.39
CA ALA A 80 -33.22 50.26 3.59
C ALA A 80 -32.42 49.65 4.74
N ILE A 81 -32.51 48.33 4.94
CA ILE A 81 -31.73 47.57 5.92
C ILE A 81 -30.25 47.59 5.54
N ASP A 82 -29.91 47.30 4.28
CA ASP A 82 -28.51 47.29 3.80
C ASP A 82 -27.84 48.67 3.95
N ASN A 83 -28.61 49.75 3.77
CA ASN A 83 -28.12 51.12 3.90
C ASN A 83 -28.17 51.68 5.34
N GLY A 84 -28.77 50.94 6.29
CA GLY A 84 -28.94 51.37 7.68
C GLY A 84 -29.84 52.60 7.86
N ILE A 85 -30.92 52.71 7.07
CA ILE A 85 -31.84 53.86 7.11
C ILE A 85 -32.60 53.86 8.45
N SER A 86 -32.65 55.03 9.11
CA SER A 86 -33.45 55.24 10.33
C SER A 86 -34.95 55.28 10.02
N GLY A 87 -35.77 54.65 10.87
CA GLY A 87 -37.24 54.69 10.74
C GLY A 87 -37.89 53.37 10.30
N LEU A 88 -37.19 52.25 10.45
CA LEU A 88 -37.75 50.91 10.34
C LEU A 88 -38.69 50.62 11.52
N LYS A 89 -39.88 50.11 11.21
CA LYS A 89 -40.94 49.84 12.20
C LYS A 89 -41.44 48.42 12.08
N PHE A 90 -41.69 47.78 13.22
CA PHE A 90 -42.38 46.50 13.32
C PHE A 90 -43.80 46.72 13.85
N GLY A 91 -44.78 46.07 13.22
CA GLY A 91 -46.18 46.40 13.43
C GLY A 91 -47.16 45.31 12.97
N THR A 92 -48.45 45.61 13.11
CA THR A 92 -49.56 44.86 12.51
C THR A 92 -50.13 45.61 11.31
N GLY A 93 -50.57 44.89 10.30
CA GLY A 93 -51.37 45.45 9.21
C GLY A 93 -52.85 45.12 9.42
N GLU A 94 -53.73 46.11 9.49
CA GLU A 94 -55.18 45.90 9.46
C GLU A 94 -55.68 45.90 8.00
N LYS A 95 -56.45 44.88 7.63
CA LYS A 95 -56.90 44.67 6.25
C LYS A 95 -58.03 45.63 5.87
N SER A 96 -57.76 46.67 5.08
CA SER A 96 -58.79 47.49 4.43
C SER A 96 -59.15 46.96 3.03
N SER A 97 -60.17 47.52 2.39
CA SER A 97 -60.74 47.05 1.11
C SER A 97 -59.74 46.96 -0.05
N ILE A 98 -58.61 47.69 0.00
CA ILE A 98 -57.61 47.77 -1.09
C ILE A 98 -56.16 47.64 -0.58
N ASN A 99 -55.83 48.08 0.64
CA ASN A 99 -54.47 48.05 1.20
C ASN A 99 -54.47 47.65 2.69
N TYR A 100 -53.32 47.30 3.25
CA TYR A 100 -53.16 47.15 4.70
C TYR A 100 -52.84 48.52 5.33
N GLN A 101 -53.57 48.92 6.37
CA GLN A 101 -53.21 50.06 7.23
C GLN A 101 -52.22 49.57 8.30
N PHE A 102 -51.06 50.20 8.39
CA PHE A 102 -49.99 49.77 9.30
C PHE A 102 -50.10 50.45 10.66
N GLU A 103 -50.13 49.65 11.71
CA GLU A 103 -50.04 50.09 13.10
C GLU A 103 -48.66 49.72 13.66
N SER A 104 -47.88 50.73 14.04
CA SER A 104 -46.52 50.55 14.55
C SER A 104 -46.51 50.13 16.02
N HIS A 105 -45.85 49.02 16.36
CA HIS A 105 -45.64 48.64 17.76
C HIS A 105 -44.31 49.16 18.32
N PHE A 106 -43.21 48.97 17.59
CA PHE A 106 -41.89 49.47 17.99
C PHE A 106 -41.02 49.77 16.76
N GLN A 107 -40.02 50.62 16.96
CA GLN A 107 -39.00 50.91 15.95
C GLN A 107 -37.79 50.01 16.18
N PHE A 108 -37.05 49.68 15.13
CA PHE A 108 -35.79 48.93 15.24
C PHE A 108 -34.71 49.56 14.35
N TYR A 109 -33.46 49.25 14.63
CA TYR A 109 -32.28 49.77 13.93
C TYR A 109 -31.60 48.66 13.13
N ALA A 110 -31.02 49.00 11.97
CA ALA A 110 -30.23 48.10 11.14
C ALA A 110 -28.83 48.70 10.90
N GLU A 111 -27.78 47.92 11.13
CA GLU A 111 -26.41 48.34 10.82
C GLU A 111 -26.11 48.28 9.32
N LYS A 112 -25.59 49.38 8.79
CA LYS A 112 -25.26 49.50 7.37
C LYS A 112 -24.19 48.48 6.98
N GLY A 113 -24.49 47.63 5.98
CA GLY A 113 -23.54 46.71 5.37
C GLY A 113 -23.29 45.38 6.10
N ASN A 114 -23.90 45.15 7.27
CA ASN A 114 -23.65 43.96 8.10
C ASN A 114 -24.72 42.87 7.95
N TYR A 115 -25.46 42.86 6.84
CA TYR A 115 -26.52 41.90 6.58
C TYR A 115 -26.27 41.10 5.30
N THR A 116 -26.57 39.81 5.37
CA THR A 116 -26.60 38.94 4.20
C THR A 116 -27.99 38.40 3.96
N THR A 117 -28.39 38.41 2.68
CA THR A 117 -29.75 38.08 2.26
C THR A 117 -29.76 36.76 1.52
N PHE A 118 -30.62 35.83 1.93
CA PHE A 118 -30.86 34.58 1.23
C PHE A 118 -32.30 34.53 0.71
N PRO A 119 -32.52 34.17 -0.56
CA PRO A 119 -33.87 33.95 -1.07
C PRO A 119 -34.42 32.63 -0.53
N ILE A 120 -35.65 32.65 -0.03
CA ILE A 120 -36.35 31.45 0.45
C ILE A 120 -37.75 31.38 -0.15
N THR A 121 -38.32 30.17 -0.21
CA THR A 121 -39.68 29.96 -0.69
C THR A 121 -40.52 29.43 0.46
N ILE A 122 -41.52 30.20 0.91
CA ILE A 122 -42.43 29.81 1.98
C ILE A 122 -43.82 29.63 1.37
N ASN A 123 -44.39 28.42 1.44
CA ASN A 123 -45.70 28.07 0.87
C ASN A 123 -45.92 28.56 -0.58
N GLY A 124 -44.89 28.42 -1.44
CA GLY A 124 -44.93 28.83 -2.85
C GLY A 124 -44.79 30.33 -3.11
N ARG A 125 -44.62 31.17 -2.08
CA ARG A 125 -44.33 32.61 -2.20
C ARG A 125 -42.85 32.87 -2.00
N LYS A 126 -42.30 33.80 -2.79
CA LYS A 126 -40.92 34.29 -2.62
C LYS A 126 -40.83 35.15 -1.36
N ALA A 127 -39.89 34.81 -0.49
CA ALA A 127 -39.52 35.60 0.68
C ALA A 127 -37.99 35.73 0.71
N ILE A 128 -37.50 36.67 1.51
CA ILE A 128 -36.07 36.82 1.77
C ILE A 128 -35.83 36.73 3.28
N ILE A 129 -34.76 36.05 3.65
CA ILE A 129 -34.22 36.09 5.01
C ILE A 129 -32.99 37.00 4.99
N MET A 130 -32.95 37.96 5.91
CA MET A 130 -31.81 38.85 6.13
C MET A 130 -31.23 38.54 7.49
N VAL A 131 -29.93 38.20 7.53
CA VAL A 131 -29.21 37.76 8.73
C VAL A 131 -28.01 38.68 8.98
N HIS A 132 -27.88 39.16 10.21
CA HIS A 132 -26.75 39.98 10.65
C HIS A 132 -25.46 39.16 10.74
N ASP A 133 -24.32 39.77 10.45
CA ASP A 133 -23.01 39.10 10.46
C ASP A 133 -22.61 38.57 11.85
N LEU A 134 -23.00 39.23 12.95
CA LEU A 134 -22.88 38.69 14.33
C LEU A 134 -23.45 37.27 14.52
N VAL A 135 -24.46 36.88 13.75
CA VAL A 135 -24.98 35.50 13.75
C VAL A 135 -24.00 34.58 12.99
N ARG A 136 -23.48 35.04 11.85
CA ARG A 136 -22.53 34.30 11.01
C ARG A 136 -21.15 34.14 11.66
N GLU A 137 -20.76 35.10 12.48
CA GLU A 137 -19.54 35.09 13.28
C GLU A 137 -19.67 34.18 14.52
N GLY A 138 -20.87 33.66 14.81
CA GLY A 138 -21.10 32.67 15.88
C GLY A 138 -21.32 33.27 17.27
N SER A 139 -21.70 34.55 17.37
CA SER A 139 -22.16 35.16 18.63
C SER A 139 -23.64 34.90 18.90
N TYR A 140 -24.42 34.67 17.83
CA TYR A 140 -25.80 34.23 17.89
C TYR A 140 -25.99 33.01 16.97
N THR A 141 -26.96 32.15 17.27
CA THR A 141 -27.30 31.03 16.38
C THR A 141 -28.81 30.79 16.34
N PHE A 142 -29.30 30.38 15.16
CA PHE A 142 -30.69 30.05 14.92
C PHE A 142 -30.86 28.55 14.72
N SER A 143 -31.92 27.98 15.30
CA SER A 143 -32.40 26.64 14.92
C SER A 143 -33.81 26.74 14.33
N PHE A 144 -33.99 26.18 13.13
CA PHE A 144 -35.26 26.13 12.40
C PHE A 144 -35.97 24.76 12.51
N GLU A 145 -35.21 23.69 12.74
CA GLU A 145 -35.72 22.30 12.65
C GLU A 145 -35.10 21.35 13.70
N GLU A 146 -33.90 21.64 14.20
CA GLU A 146 -33.15 20.75 15.11
C GLU A 146 -33.33 21.12 16.59
N SER A 147 -33.15 20.15 17.48
CA SER A 147 -33.07 20.42 18.92
C SER A 147 -31.91 21.40 19.21
N PRO A 148 -32.09 22.37 20.13
CA PRO A 148 -31.07 23.34 20.50
C PRO A 148 -29.67 22.74 20.79
N ALA A 149 -29.62 21.54 21.38
CA ALA A 149 -28.38 20.82 21.68
C ALA A 149 -27.55 20.42 20.44
N ALA A 150 -28.21 20.00 19.35
CA ALA A 150 -27.53 19.63 18.10
C ALA A 150 -26.91 20.88 17.43
N THR A 151 -27.62 22.00 17.49
CA THR A 151 -27.13 23.29 17.00
C THR A 151 -25.88 23.74 17.76
N ILE A 152 -25.83 23.54 19.08
CA ILE A 152 -24.63 23.87 19.88
C ILE A 152 -23.40 23.10 19.39
N ARG A 153 -23.53 21.80 19.11
CA ARG A 153 -22.40 21.01 18.60
C ARG A 153 -21.84 21.56 17.29
N ASN A 154 -22.71 22.00 16.38
CA ASN A 154 -22.27 22.61 15.12
C ASN A 154 -21.53 23.94 15.34
N VAL A 155 -21.94 24.73 16.35
CA VAL A 155 -21.29 25.99 16.70
C VAL A 155 -19.93 25.75 17.36
N ILE A 156 -19.86 24.83 18.33
CA ILE A 156 -18.64 24.46 19.05
C ILE A 156 -17.60 23.83 18.09
N GLY A 157 -18.04 22.96 17.18
CA GLY A 157 -17.18 22.40 16.13
C GLY A 157 -16.89 23.37 14.97
N GLY A 158 -17.53 24.54 14.97
CA GLY A 158 -17.38 25.56 13.94
C GLY A 158 -16.09 26.39 14.08
N LYS A 159 -15.92 27.37 13.19
CA LYS A 159 -14.70 28.20 13.10
C LYS A 159 -14.34 28.99 14.36
N LYS A 160 -15.31 29.26 15.25
CA LYS A 160 -15.14 30.13 16.42
C LYS A 160 -14.46 29.42 17.60
N TYR A 161 -14.73 28.14 17.80
CA TYR A 161 -14.20 27.37 18.94
C TYR A 161 -13.36 26.17 18.49
N GLY A 162 -13.64 25.55 17.34
CA GLY A 162 -12.81 24.49 16.77
C GLY A 162 -12.77 23.18 17.58
N ILE A 163 -13.67 23.00 18.55
CA ILE A 163 -13.65 21.83 19.44
C ILE A 163 -14.44 20.68 18.81
N GLY A 164 -13.75 19.59 18.49
CA GLY A 164 -14.38 18.38 17.98
C GLY A 164 -15.22 17.69 19.06
N THR A 165 -16.55 17.71 18.90
CA THR A 165 -17.49 17.14 19.87
C THR A 165 -18.20 15.90 19.32
N LEU A 166 -18.41 14.91 20.19
CA LEU A 166 -19.17 13.69 19.89
C LEU A 166 -20.67 13.97 19.96
N LYS A 167 -21.46 13.19 19.22
CA LYS A 167 -22.94 13.29 19.24
C LYS A 167 -23.52 13.09 20.65
N GLU A 168 -22.89 12.23 21.44
CA GLU A 168 -23.28 11.92 22.82
C GLU A 168 -23.04 13.09 23.78
N TRP A 169 -22.23 14.08 23.39
CA TRP A 169 -21.92 15.25 24.22
C TRP A 169 -22.89 16.41 23.99
N GLU A 170 -23.78 16.33 23.00
CA GLU A 170 -24.73 17.40 22.63
C GLU A 170 -25.59 17.86 23.84
N GLU A 171 -26.23 16.92 24.53
CA GLU A 171 -27.17 17.23 25.63
C GLU A 171 -26.46 17.65 26.93
N PRO A 172 -25.40 16.97 27.41
CA PRO A 172 -24.67 17.42 28.60
C PRO A 172 -24.08 18.82 28.45
N ILE A 173 -23.53 19.14 27.27
CA ILE A 173 -22.97 20.46 26.99
C ILE A 173 -24.09 21.51 27.00
N TYR A 174 -25.24 21.23 26.36
CA TYR A 174 -26.39 22.14 26.36
C TYR A 174 -26.84 22.51 27.78
N GLN A 175 -27.02 21.52 28.67
CA GLN A 175 -27.43 21.76 30.05
C GLN A 175 -26.40 22.57 30.85
N ARG A 176 -25.11 22.23 30.72
CA ARG A 176 -24.03 22.93 31.43
C ARG A 176 -23.92 24.41 31.02
N LEU A 177 -24.13 24.70 29.74
CA LEU A 177 -24.09 26.07 29.22
C LEU A 177 -25.32 26.89 29.64
N LEU A 178 -26.48 26.25 29.86
CA LEU A 178 -27.63 26.90 30.49
C LEU A 178 -27.36 27.23 31.96
N ASP A 179 -26.84 26.29 32.73
CA ASP A 179 -26.60 26.45 34.17
C ASP A 179 -25.58 27.56 34.47
N LYS A 180 -24.51 27.66 33.66
CA LYS A 180 -23.49 28.71 33.81
C LYS A 180 -23.92 30.09 33.24
N LYS A 181 -25.19 30.27 32.82
CA LYS A 181 -25.69 31.47 32.09
C LYS A 181 -24.89 31.80 30.84
N GLY A 182 -24.28 30.78 30.26
CA GLY A 182 -23.42 30.89 29.12
C GLY A 182 -24.15 31.05 27.79
N ILE A 183 -25.43 30.70 27.81
CA ILE A 183 -26.36 30.88 26.70
C ILE A 183 -27.61 31.60 27.19
N GLU A 184 -28.03 32.61 26.43
CA GLU A 184 -29.28 33.35 26.67
C GLU A 184 -30.22 33.16 25.48
N THR A 185 -31.50 32.87 25.76
CA THR A 185 -32.55 32.85 24.75
C THR A 185 -32.94 34.27 24.37
N VAL A 186 -32.82 34.61 23.09
CA VAL A 186 -33.21 35.93 22.57
C VAL A 186 -34.69 35.90 22.19
N PRO A 187 -35.50 36.88 22.61
CA PRO A 187 -36.91 36.93 22.22
C PRO A 187 -37.04 37.07 20.71
N CYS A 188 -37.92 36.26 20.12
CA CYS A 188 -38.13 36.24 18.69
C CYS A 188 -39.61 36.08 18.36
N TYR A 189 -40.06 36.80 17.33
CA TYR A 189 -41.32 36.52 16.68
C TYR A 189 -41.09 35.54 15.53
N TYR A 190 -41.96 34.56 15.39
CA TYR A 190 -42.02 33.71 14.21
C TYR A 190 -43.44 33.19 13.98
N ASP A 191 -43.79 32.94 12.72
CA ASP A 191 -45.08 32.39 12.37
C ASP A 191 -45.15 30.89 12.72
N LYS A 192 -45.89 30.56 13.78
CA LYS A 192 -46.10 29.18 14.25
C LYS A 192 -46.82 28.29 13.23
N LYS A 193 -47.51 28.85 12.23
CA LYS A 193 -48.09 28.07 11.12
C LYS A 193 -47.03 27.66 10.08
N LEU A 194 -45.91 28.40 10.00
CA LEU A 194 -44.86 28.20 9.01
C LEU A 194 -43.61 27.51 9.57
N PHE A 195 -43.25 27.77 10.82
CA PHE A 195 -42.08 27.19 11.47
C PHE A 195 -42.49 26.43 12.74
N LYS A 196 -42.05 25.17 12.84
CA LYS A 196 -42.39 24.29 13.97
C LYS A 196 -41.63 24.65 15.26
N TYR A 197 -40.36 25.00 15.11
CA TYR A 197 -39.49 25.50 16.18
C TYR A 197 -38.65 26.65 15.62
N PHE A 198 -38.49 27.72 16.39
CA PHE A 198 -37.57 28.79 16.05
C PHE A 198 -36.96 29.31 17.35
N HIS A 199 -35.69 28.97 17.58
CA HIS A 199 -34.96 29.38 18.77
C HIS A 199 -33.73 30.17 18.38
N VAL A 200 -33.50 31.26 19.09
CA VAL A 200 -32.31 32.09 18.94
C VAL A 200 -31.54 32.07 20.25
N LEU A 201 -30.29 31.64 20.16
CA LEU A 201 -29.38 31.54 21.30
C LEU A 201 -28.25 32.53 21.13
N LYS A 202 -27.97 33.30 22.18
CA LYS A 202 -26.79 34.18 22.30
C LYS A 202 -25.73 33.45 23.12
N PHE A 203 -24.50 33.39 22.60
CA PHE A 203 -23.37 32.78 23.30
C PHE A 203 -22.54 33.86 24.01
N ASN A 204 -22.39 33.71 25.32
CA ASN A 204 -21.64 34.62 26.18
C ASN A 204 -20.29 34.01 26.65
N PHE A 205 -19.66 33.19 25.81
CA PHE A 205 -18.36 32.58 26.11
C PHE A 205 -17.25 33.05 25.16
N SER A 206 -16.06 33.20 25.72
CA SER A 206 -14.81 33.24 24.97
C SER A 206 -14.33 31.84 24.60
N GLU A 207 -13.35 31.76 23.68
CA GLU A 207 -12.70 30.51 23.28
C GLU A 207 -12.07 29.79 24.48
N ASP A 208 -11.31 30.54 25.29
CA ASP A 208 -10.63 30.03 26.49
C ASP A 208 -11.61 29.50 27.56
N GLU A 209 -12.73 30.20 27.78
CA GLU A 209 -13.74 29.78 28.75
C GLU A 209 -14.49 28.51 28.29
N MET A 210 -14.71 28.38 26.97
CA MET A 210 -15.33 27.19 26.38
C MET A 210 -14.42 25.97 26.52
N ASP A 211 -13.13 26.12 26.21
CA ASP A 211 -12.12 25.05 26.40
C ASP A 211 -12.00 24.65 27.87
N HIS A 212 -11.99 25.62 28.78
CA HIS A 212 -11.97 25.36 30.22
C HIS A 212 -13.23 24.60 30.66
N CYS A 213 -14.40 25.00 30.18
CA CYS A 213 -15.67 24.35 30.50
C CYS A 213 -15.69 22.89 30.04
N ILE A 214 -15.30 22.60 28.79
CA ILE A 214 -15.21 21.22 28.29
C ILE A 214 -14.19 20.41 29.10
N SER A 215 -13.04 21.00 29.44
CA SER A 215 -12.02 20.36 30.27
C SER A 215 -12.52 20.01 31.68
N GLU A 216 -13.32 20.89 32.30
CA GLU A 216 -13.99 20.61 33.58
C GLU A 216 -15.00 19.47 33.43
N MET A 217 -15.84 19.48 32.39
CA MET A 217 -16.83 18.42 32.15
C MET A 217 -16.17 17.05 31.94
N VAL A 218 -15.01 16.99 31.27
CA VAL A 218 -14.22 15.75 31.14
C VAL A 218 -13.71 15.31 32.52
N ARG A 219 -13.21 16.25 33.34
CA ARG A 219 -12.65 15.96 34.68
C ARG A 219 -13.72 15.47 35.67
N GLU A 220 -14.90 16.09 35.62
CA GLU A 220 -16.07 15.76 36.44
C GLU A 220 -16.81 14.50 35.94
N ARG A 221 -16.39 13.95 34.79
CA ARG A 221 -16.97 12.77 34.13
C ARG A 221 -18.41 12.97 33.65
N GLU A 222 -18.81 14.21 33.40
CA GLU A 222 -20.09 14.53 32.76
C GLU A 222 -20.07 14.15 31.27
N ILE A 223 -18.91 14.29 30.62
CA ILE A 223 -18.64 13.79 29.28
C ILE A 223 -17.50 12.77 29.33
N LEU A 224 -17.68 11.66 28.61
CA LEU A 224 -16.74 10.54 28.60
C LEU A 224 -16.21 10.31 27.19
N PHE A 225 -14.92 10.00 27.10
CA PHE A 225 -14.35 9.45 25.88
C PHE A 225 -14.77 7.98 25.73
N PRO A 226 -15.13 7.53 24.51
CA PRO A 226 -15.42 6.13 24.27
C PRO A 226 -14.19 5.28 24.63
N LYS A 227 -14.36 4.29 25.52
CA LYS A 227 -13.27 3.41 25.97
C LYS A 227 -12.82 2.42 24.89
N ALA A 228 -13.65 2.19 23.88
CA ALA A 228 -13.35 1.35 22.72
C ALA A 228 -14.02 1.94 21.47
N GLY A 229 -13.31 1.89 20.35
CA GLY A 229 -13.90 2.24 19.06
C GLY A 229 -14.84 1.15 18.57
N CYS A 230 -15.99 1.53 18.03
CA CYS A 230 -16.96 0.62 17.41
C CYS A 230 -16.54 0.13 16.01
N GLY A 231 -15.38 0.55 15.50
CA GLY A 231 -14.86 0.13 14.20
C GLY A 231 -15.54 0.76 12.99
N THR A 232 -16.57 1.58 13.18
CA THR A 232 -17.34 2.22 12.09
C THR A 232 -16.47 3.09 11.18
N ALA A 233 -15.41 3.70 11.69
CA ALA A 233 -14.44 4.46 10.88
C ALA A 233 -13.63 3.61 9.87
N LEU A 234 -13.72 2.28 9.93
CA LEU A 234 -13.20 1.34 8.93
C LEU A 234 -14.20 1.09 7.80
N GLU A 235 -15.49 1.32 8.00
CA GLU A 235 -16.52 1.19 6.96
C GLU A 235 -16.28 2.22 5.84
N ASP A 236 -15.70 3.38 6.19
CA ASP A 236 -15.29 4.42 5.24
C ASP A 236 -13.98 4.10 4.50
N VAL A 237 -13.27 3.03 4.88
CA VAL A 237 -11.96 2.68 4.30
C VAL A 237 -12.16 1.66 3.18
N ASN A 238 -12.15 2.15 1.94
CA ASN A 238 -12.44 1.33 0.75
C ASN A 238 -11.25 0.50 0.25
N SER A 239 -10.01 0.76 0.71
CA SER A 239 -8.83 0.04 0.24
C SER A 239 -7.75 -0.13 1.32
N LEU A 240 -6.91 -1.17 1.15
CA LEU A 240 -5.73 -1.38 1.99
C LEU A 240 -4.74 -0.21 1.91
N THR A 241 -4.64 0.45 0.76
CA THR A 241 -3.78 1.63 0.59
C THR A 241 -4.27 2.78 1.45
N ASP A 242 -5.59 3.04 1.45
CA ASP A 242 -6.20 4.09 2.28
C ASP A 242 -6.05 3.78 3.76
N TYR A 243 -6.21 2.51 4.15
CA TYR A 243 -5.92 2.06 5.52
C TYR A 243 -4.47 2.34 5.92
N MET A 244 -3.51 1.93 5.08
CA MET A 244 -2.09 2.09 5.35
C MET A 244 -1.69 3.56 5.45
N LEU A 245 -2.27 4.44 4.63
CA LEU A 245 -2.01 5.88 4.69
C LEU A 245 -2.65 6.52 5.93
N LYS A 246 -3.91 6.17 6.24
CA LYS A 246 -4.67 6.73 7.36
C LYS A 246 -4.11 6.31 8.73
N TYR A 247 -3.55 5.11 8.82
CA TYR A 247 -3.05 4.53 10.07
C TYR A 247 -1.53 4.27 10.05
N ALA A 248 -0.79 4.92 9.14
CA ALA A 248 0.65 4.70 8.95
C ALA A 248 1.45 4.81 10.26
N GLU A 249 1.20 5.86 11.03
CA GLU A 249 1.90 6.13 12.29
C GLU A 249 1.64 5.05 13.32
N THR A 250 0.38 4.66 13.53
CA THR A 250 0.00 3.60 14.47
C THR A 250 0.58 2.24 14.07
N ILE A 251 0.63 1.94 12.77
CA ILE A 251 1.25 0.71 12.26
C ILE A 251 2.76 0.75 12.50
N LEU A 252 3.43 1.87 12.20
CA LEU A 252 4.85 2.06 12.45
C LEU A 252 5.21 1.89 13.92
N GLU A 253 4.41 2.48 14.83
CA GLU A 253 4.59 2.32 16.27
C GLU A 253 4.48 0.84 16.67
N LYS A 254 3.42 0.14 16.28
CA LYS A 254 3.26 -1.29 16.59
C LYS A 254 4.40 -2.15 16.03
N VAL A 255 4.78 -1.91 14.78
CA VAL A 255 5.91 -2.62 14.14
C VAL A 255 7.22 -2.33 14.87
N SER A 256 7.45 -1.10 15.34
CA SER A 256 8.65 -0.75 16.11
C SER A 256 8.71 -1.45 17.46
N HIS A 257 7.56 -1.71 18.08
CA HIS A 257 7.49 -2.47 19.34
C HIS A 257 7.70 -3.96 19.14
N GLU A 258 7.19 -4.54 18.05
CA GLU A 258 7.32 -5.96 17.75
C GLU A 258 8.67 -6.34 17.13
N VAL A 259 9.24 -5.45 16.29
CA VAL A 259 10.43 -5.75 15.48
C VAL A 259 11.59 -4.87 15.90
N LYS A 260 12.44 -5.40 16.79
CA LYS A 260 13.73 -4.76 17.12
C LYS A 260 14.78 -5.10 16.07
N PRO A 261 15.37 -4.12 15.37
CA PRO A 261 16.39 -4.38 14.37
C PRO A 261 17.67 -4.93 15.03
N SER A 262 18.33 -5.89 14.37
CA SER A 262 19.56 -6.51 14.90
C SER A 262 20.79 -5.60 14.81
N TYR A 263 20.68 -4.47 14.10
CA TYR A 263 21.72 -3.47 13.92
C TYR A 263 21.05 -2.11 13.76
N ASN A 264 21.48 -1.12 14.53
CA ASN A 264 20.98 0.25 14.48
C ASN A 264 22.13 1.20 14.11
N PRO A 265 22.13 1.84 12.93
CA PRO A 265 23.21 2.71 12.50
C PRO A 265 23.38 3.97 13.36
N LEU A 266 22.39 4.34 14.18
CA LEU A 266 22.49 5.48 15.10
C LEU A 266 23.26 5.16 16.38
N ILE A 267 23.42 3.87 16.71
CA ILE A 267 24.04 3.41 17.96
C ILE A 267 25.28 2.56 17.66
N ASP A 268 25.16 1.64 16.69
CA ASP A 268 26.21 0.70 16.32
C ASP A 268 27.24 1.32 15.37
N LEU A 269 28.52 1.08 15.67
CA LEU A 269 29.63 1.46 14.82
C LEU A 269 29.87 0.45 13.69
N PRO A 270 30.30 0.91 12.49
CA PRO A 270 30.76 0.04 11.42
C PRO A 270 31.99 -0.79 11.84
N LEU A 271 32.26 -1.88 11.11
CA LEU A 271 33.49 -2.66 11.32
C LEU A 271 34.73 -1.81 11.03
N GLU A 272 35.63 -1.71 12.00
CA GLU A 272 36.91 -1.00 11.86
C GLU A 272 37.76 -1.54 10.71
N HIS A 273 37.64 -2.84 10.41
CA HIS A 273 38.29 -3.47 9.26
C HIS A 273 38.02 -2.76 7.93
N PHE A 274 36.87 -2.10 7.77
CA PHE A 274 36.56 -1.36 6.54
C PHE A 274 37.41 -0.09 6.37
N LEU A 275 38.05 0.40 7.44
CA LEU A 275 38.97 1.53 7.39
C LEU A 275 40.30 1.18 6.71
N SER A 276 40.67 -0.11 6.67
CA SER A 276 41.90 -0.57 5.99
C SER A 276 41.74 -0.78 4.48
N TYR A 277 40.55 -0.52 3.93
CA TYR A 277 40.33 -0.64 2.48
C TYR A 277 41.08 0.43 1.69
N LYS A 278 41.54 0.05 0.49
CA LYS A 278 42.22 0.98 -0.43
C LYS A 278 41.33 2.17 -0.80
N THR A 279 40.04 1.90 -1.00
CA THR A 279 39.02 2.94 -1.20
C THR A 279 38.04 2.87 -0.03
N GLN A 280 37.97 3.93 0.77
CA GLN A 280 37.04 3.99 1.89
C GLN A 280 35.58 3.95 1.42
N LEU A 281 34.77 3.21 2.17
CA LEU A 281 33.31 3.20 1.98
C LEU A 281 32.72 4.49 2.54
N PHE A 282 31.64 4.97 1.93
CA PHE A 282 30.83 6.02 2.56
C PHE A 282 30.24 5.51 3.89
N PRO A 283 29.98 6.38 4.87
CA PRO A 283 29.46 5.96 6.18
C PRO A 283 28.25 5.04 6.07
N THR A 284 27.25 5.40 5.27
CA THR A 284 26.05 4.59 5.05
C THR A 284 26.37 3.21 4.45
N GLN A 285 27.31 3.14 3.51
CA GLN A 285 27.76 1.88 2.92
C GLN A 285 28.45 0.98 3.96
N ALA A 286 29.24 1.57 4.85
CA ALA A 286 29.93 0.85 5.92
C ALA A 286 28.95 0.29 6.96
N HIS A 287 27.94 1.07 7.39
CA HIS A 287 26.88 0.58 8.29
C HIS A 287 26.08 -0.55 7.66
N VAL A 288 25.61 -0.38 6.41
CA VAL A 288 24.86 -1.43 5.69
C VAL A 288 25.70 -2.69 5.54
N SER A 289 26.96 -2.55 5.12
CA SER A 289 27.85 -3.70 4.94
C SER A 289 28.13 -4.43 6.27
N THR A 290 28.27 -3.68 7.36
CA THR A 290 28.46 -4.25 8.72
C THR A 290 27.23 -5.01 9.18
N ALA A 291 26.04 -4.41 9.04
CA ALA A 291 24.77 -5.03 9.41
C ALA A 291 24.57 -6.37 8.69
N LEU A 292 24.79 -6.38 7.37
CA LEU A 292 24.65 -7.57 6.54
C LEU A 292 25.72 -8.63 6.83
N ALA A 293 26.98 -8.25 7.09
CA ALA A 293 28.04 -9.18 7.46
C ALA A 293 27.75 -9.88 8.81
N LYS A 294 27.31 -9.10 9.82
CA LYS A 294 26.85 -9.64 11.12
C LYS A 294 25.63 -10.55 10.95
N HIS A 295 24.68 -10.18 10.10
CA HIS A 295 23.50 -11.01 9.83
C HIS A 295 23.85 -12.31 9.10
N LEU A 296 24.78 -12.27 8.15
CA LEU A 296 25.27 -13.45 7.42
C LEU A 296 26.02 -14.45 8.34
N CYS A 297 26.52 -13.99 9.50
CA CYS A 297 27.04 -14.90 10.53
C CYS A 297 25.95 -15.78 11.16
N LYS A 298 24.71 -15.28 11.24
CA LYS A 298 23.55 -15.97 11.81
C LYS A 298 22.72 -16.71 10.75
N GLN A 299 22.55 -16.10 9.57
CA GLN A 299 21.72 -16.63 8.48
C GLN A 299 22.54 -17.17 7.30
N LYS A 300 21.92 -17.97 6.44
CA LYS A 300 22.58 -18.48 5.23
C LYS A 300 22.71 -17.41 4.14
N SER A 301 21.72 -16.53 4.04
CA SER A 301 21.59 -15.58 2.94
C SER A 301 21.20 -14.19 3.41
N VAL A 302 21.65 -13.17 2.70
CA VAL A 302 21.23 -11.78 2.90
C VAL A 302 20.86 -11.13 1.57
N ILE A 303 19.93 -10.17 1.61
CA ILE A 303 19.53 -9.37 0.47
C ILE A 303 19.92 -7.92 0.74
N LEU A 304 20.70 -7.34 -0.16
CA LEU A 304 21.04 -5.93 -0.19
C LEU A 304 20.13 -5.24 -1.21
N GLN A 305 19.15 -4.49 -0.71
CA GLN A 305 18.36 -3.58 -1.53
C GLN A 305 18.98 -2.18 -1.44
N GLY A 306 19.24 -1.57 -2.61
CA GLY A 306 19.67 -0.19 -2.66
C GLY A 306 19.50 0.37 -4.07
N GLU A 307 19.20 1.66 -4.17
CA GLU A 307 18.98 2.33 -5.46
C GLU A 307 20.17 2.15 -6.43
N MET A 308 19.92 2.37 -7.71
CA MET A 308 20.99 2.35 -8.71
C MET A 308 22.06 3.39 -8.34
N SER A 309 23.33 3.08 -8.62
CA SER A 309 24.47 3.97 -8.32
C SER A 309 24.85 4.18 -6.84
N THR A 310 24.18 3.53 -5.88
CA THR A 310 24.55 3.59 -4.44
C THR A 310 25.82 2.80 -4.06
N GLY A 311 26.50 2.16 -5.01
CA GLY A 311 27.71 1.36 -4.75
C GLY A 311 27.44 -0.08 -4.28
N LYS A 312 26.33 -0.69 -4.72
CA LYS A 312 25.96 -2.08 -4.37
C LYS A 312 27.07 -3.11 -4.54
N SER A 313 27.83 -3.06 -5.64
CA SER A 313 28.93 -4.00 -5.84
C SER A 313 30.00 -3.89 -4.77
N LYS A 314 30.41 -2.65 -4.42
CA LYS A 314 31.38 -2.41 -3.35
C LYS A 314 30.86 -2.90 -2.00
N MET A 315 29.58 -2.62 -1.70
CA MET A 315 28.95 -3.11 -0.47
C MET A 315 28.89 -4.64 -0.45
N MET A 316 28.51 -5.31 -1.55
CA MET A 316 28.47 -6.78 -1.60
C MET A 316 29.86 -7.39 -1.38
N THR A 317 30.91 -6.83 -1.98
CA THR A 317 32.30 -7.24 -1.72
C THR A 317 32.68 -7.00 -0.25
N ALA A 318 32.32 -5.85 0.32
CA ALA A 318 32.61 -5.51 1.71
C ALA A 318 31.86 -6.39 2.72
N VAL A 319 30.61 -6.79 2.43
CA VAL A 319 29.84 -7.73 3.24
C VAL A 319 30.53 -9.09 3.28
N ALA A 320 31.04 -9.54 2.14
CA ALA A 320 31.69 -10.82 1.98
C ALA A 320 33.02 -10.87 2.76
N ASP A 321 33.87 -9.86 2.56
CA ASP A 321 35.14 -9.70 3.28
C ASP A 321 34.92 -9.47 4.79
N GLY A 322 33.98 -8.61 5.17
CA GLY A 322 33.61 -8.37 6.57
C GLY A 322 33.08 -9.62 7.28
N TYR A 323 32.31 -10.47 6.60
CA TYR A 323 31.90 -11.77 7.15
C TYR A 323 33.11 -12.69 7.40
N HIS A 324 34.07 -12.72 6.47
CA HIS A 324 35.26 -13.55 6.61
C HIS A 324 36.21 -13.03 7.70
N HIS A 325 36.35 -11.71 7.82
CA HIS A 325 37.04 -11.04 8.92
C HIS A 325 36.44 -11.42 10.28
N LEU A 326 35.11 -11.34 10.42
CA LEU A 326 34.40 -11.77 11.64
C LEU A 326 34.59 -13.26 11.99
N LYS A 327 35.00 -14.08 11.02
CA LYS A 327 35.34 -15.50 11.21
C LYS A 327 36.84 -15.75 11.35
N GLY A 328 37.67 -14.71 11.41
CA GLY A 328 39.13 -14.82 11.52
C GLY A 328 39.78 -15.47 10.29
N LYS A 329 39.21 -15.30 9.09
CA LYS A 329 39.73 -15.86 7.84
C LYS A 329 40.25 -14.77 6.92
N SER A 330 41.50 -14.90 6.48
CA SER A 330 42.13 -13.98 5.51
C SER A 330 41.94 -14.42 4.04
N GLY A 331 41.73 -15.72 3.80
CA GLY A 331 41.56 -16.27 2.46
C GLY A 331 40.33 -17.16 2.36
N TYR A 332 39.65 -17.05 1.21
CA TYR A 332 38.36 -17.70 0.96
C TYR A 332 38.06 -17.77 -0.54
N PHE A 333 37.12 -18.63 -0.94
CA PHE A 333 36.67 -18.77 -2.33
C PHE A 333 35.29 -18.15 -2.51
N GLU A 334 35.16 -17.22 -3.45
CA GLU A 334 33.90 -16.54 -3.74
C GLU A 334 33.53 -16.59 -5.21
N ILE A 335 32.23 -16.64 -5.49
CA ILE A 335 31.72 -16.60 -6.86
C ILE A 335 30.74 -15.45 -7.01
N VAL A 336 30.97 -14.63 -8.03
CA VAL A 336 30.10 -13.52 -8.40
C VAL A 336 29.32 -13.90 -9.64
N LEU A 337 28.00 -13.97 -9.49
CA LEU A 337 27.05 -14.19 -10.58
C LEU A 337 26.46 -12.83 -10.99
N CYS A 338 26.78 -12.36 -12.20
CA CYS A 338 26.36 -11.03 -12.65
C CYS A 338 25.87 -11.04 -14.12
N PRO A 339 25.26 -9.93 -14.61
CA PRO A 339 24.99 -9.74 -16.02
C PRO A 339 26.27 -9.76 -16.88
N THR A 340 26.17 -10.22 -18.14
CA THR A 340 27.34 -10.33 -19.03
C THR A 340 28.11 -9.02 -19.21
N ASN A 341 27.43 -7.87 -19.32
CA ASN A 341 28.07 -6.56 -19.46
C ASN A 341 28.85 -6.13 -18.19
N LEU A 342 28.51 -6.65 -17.01
CA LEU A 342 29.18 -6.30 -15.75
C LEU A 342 30.40 -7.17 -15.45
N THR A 343 30.60 -8.29 -16.15
CA THR A 343 31.74 -9.19 -15.93
C THR A 343 33.12 -8.53 -16.07
N LYS A 344 33.21 -7.46 -16.89
CA LYS A 344 34.43 -6.67 -17.06
C LYS A 344 34.67 -5.67 -15.92
N LYS A 345 33.58 -5.19 -15.30
CA LYS A 345 33.60 -4.14 -14.27
C LYS A 345 33.88 -4.70 -12.87
N TRP A 346 33.29 -5.85 -12.56
CA TRP A 346 33.42 -6.53 -11.27
C TRP A 346 34.88 -6.72 -10.80
N PRO A 347 35.84 -7.14 -11.65
CA PRO A 347 37.24 -7.26 -11.24
C PRO A 347 37.86 -5.95 -10.76
N GLU A 348 37.54 -4.83 -11.40
CA GLU A 348 38.02 -3.49 -11.00
C GLU A 348 37.38 -3.08 -9.68
N GLU A 349 36.07 -3.30 -9.51
CA GLU A 349 35.35 -2.98 -8.27
C GLU A 349 35.89 -3.77 -7.07
N ILE A 350 36.16 -5.06 -7.22
CA ILE A 350 36.75 -5.90 -6.16
C ILE A 350 38.16 -5.42 -5.81
N LYS A 351 39.03 -5.26 -6.82
CA LYS A 351 40.44 -4.86 -6.61
C LYS A 351 40.59 -3.43 -6.09
N SER A 352 39.60 -2.57 -6.32
CA SER A 352 39.56 -1.22 -5.76
C SER A 352 39.34 -1.20 -4.25
N LEU A 353 38.76 -2.27 -3.69
CA LEU A 353 38.42 -2.38 -2.27
C LEU A 353 39.49 -3.18 -1.50
N ILE A 354 39.79 -4.40 -1.98
CA ILE A 354 40.63 -5.40 -1.30
C ILE A 354 41.70 -5.97 -2.24
N ASP A 355 42.76 -6.54 -1.66
CA ASP A 355 43.76 -7.30 -2.43
C ASP A 355 43.31 -8.75 -2.67
N ALA A 356 42.83 -9.04 -3.88
CA ALA A 356 42.20 -10.32 -4.21
C ALA A 356 42.59 -10.82 -5.61
N ASP A 357 42.66 -12.15 -5.76
CA ASP A 357 42.79 -12.79 -7.07
C ASP A 357 41.42 -12.93 -7.72
N VAL A 358 41.26 -12.39 -8.93
CA VAL A 358 39.98 -12.40 -9.65
C VAL A 358 40.11 -13.16 -10.96
N HIS A 359 39.32 -14.23 -11.11
CA HIS A 359 39.21 -15.05 -12.31
C HIS A 359 37.88 -14.79 -13.01
N VAL A 360 37.92 -14.17 -14.19
CA VAL A 360 36.72 -13.97 -15.03
C VAL A 360 36.50 -15.21 -15.89
N ILE A 361 35.43 -15.96 -15.59
CA ILE A 361 35.08 -17.21 -16.27
C ILE A 361 34.21 -16.91 -17.47
N LYS A 362 34.78 -17.00 -18.67
CA LYS A 362 34.07 -16.83 -19.94
C LYS A 362 33.52 -18.16 -20.47
N LYS A 363 34.17 -19.26 -20.12
CA LYS A 363 33.78 -20.62 -20.52
C LYS A 363 33.80 -21.53 -19.31
N SER A 364 32.80 -22.41 -19.19
CA SER A 364 32.76 -23.40 -18.10
C SER A 364 34.00 -24.29 -18.03
N ALA A 365 34.68 -24.54 -19.16
CA ALA A 365 35.94 -25.27 -19.20
C ALA A 365 37.10 -24.59 -18.42
N GLU A 366 37.08 -23.26 -18.26
CA GLU A 366 38.07 -22.54 -17.45
C GLU A 366 37.88 -22.83 -15.96
N LEU A 367 36.63 -22.78 -15.49
CA LEU A 367 36.27 -23.14 -14.11
C LEU A 367 36.63 -24.60 -13.80
N ILE A 368 36.31 -25.52 -14.73
CA ILE A 368 36.63 -26.94 -14.58
C ILE A 368 38.13 -27.17 -14.50
N ARG A 369 38.93 -26.54 -15.39
CA ARG A 369 40.39 -26.65 -15.38
C ARG A 369 41.00 -26.09 -14.10
N TYR A 370 40.50 -24.95 -13.62
CA TYR A 370 40.95 -24.39 -12.34
C TYR A 370 40.67 -25.38 -11.19
N HIS A 371 39.43 -25.87 -11.09
CA HIS A 371 39.04 -26.78 -10.01
C HIS A 371 39.80 -28.11 -10.05
N GLN A 372 40.06 -28.67 -11.24
CA GLN A 372 40.91 -29.85 -11.41
C GLN A 372 42.35 -29.58 -10.96
N SER A 373 42.97 -28.50 -11.44
CA SER A 373 44.32 -28.14 -11.01
C SER A 373 44.42 -27.90 -9.50
N TRP A 374 43.38 -27.32 -8.89
CA TRP A 374 43.30 -27.16 -7.44
C TRP A 374 43.19 -28.50 -6.70
N ILE A 375 42.44 -29.47 -7.24
CA ILE A 375 42.42 -30.85 -6.71
C ILE A 375 43.79 -31.50 -6.83
N ASP A 376 44.43 -31.42 -8.01
CA ASP A 376 45.72 -32.05 -8.30
C ASP A 376 46.83 -31.50 -7.40
N LYS A 377 46.75 -30.22 -7.01
CA LYS A 377 47.64 -29.56 -6.04
C LYS A 377 47.34 -29.92 -4.57
N GLY A 378 46.45 -30.87 -4.30
CA GLY A 378 46.10 -31.29 -2.94
C GLY A 378 45.13 -30.37 -2.22
N ARG A 379 44.29 -29.63 -2.95
CA ARG A 379 43.23 -28.76 -2.41
C ARG A 379 43.75 -27.69 -1.42
N PRO A 380 44.73 -26.86 -1.83
CA PRO A 380 45.31 -25.85 -0.94
C PRO A 380 44.24 -24.86 -0.45
N LYS A 381 44.34 -24.47 0.81
CA LYS A 381 43.53 -23.38 1.36
C LYS A 381 44.07 -22.04 0.84
N PRO A 382 43.19 -21.11 0.42
CA PRO A 382 43.61 -19.81 -0.05
C PRO A 382 44.19 -18.97 1.11
N THR A 383 45.26 -18.23 0.84
CA THR A 383 45.86 -17.28 1.79
C THR A 383 45.26 -15.89 1.70
N LYS A 384 44.76 -15.54 0.50
CA LYS A 384 44.05 -14.30 0.17
C LYS A 384 42.73 -14.60 -0.54
N PRO A 385 41.80 -13.63 -0.64
CA PRO A 385 40.51 -13.83 -1.30
C PRO A 385 40.66 -14.21 -2.78
N ILE A 386 39.91 -15.21 -3.23
CA ILE A 386 39.86 -15.66 -4.63
C ILE A 386 38.43 -15.58 -5.16
N TYR A 387 38.22 -14.72 -6.15
CA TYR A 387 36.93 -14.45 -6.76
C TYR A 387 36.80 -15.09 -8.14
N PHE A 388 35.64 -15.68 -8.41
CA PHE A 388 35.25 -16.19 -9.72
C PHE A 388 34.09 -15.37 -10.25
N VAL A 389 34.32 -14.53 -11.26
CA VAL A 389 33.27 -13.71 -11.88
C VAL A 389 32.71 -14.44 -13.09
N ILE A 390 31.41 -14.72 -13.10
CA ILE A 390 30.74 -15.47 -14.16
C ILE A 390 29.38 -14.86 -14.51
N SER A 391 29.06 -14.84 -15.80
CA SER A 391 27.77 -14.29 -16.26
C SER A 391 26.60 -15.26 -16.08
N TYR A 392 25.37 -14.75 -16.02
CA TYR A 392 24.15 -15.57 -16.03
C TYR A 392 24.09 -16.54 -17.20
N GLU A 393 24.48 -16.07 -18.39
CA GLU A 393 24.52 -16.84 -19.62
C GLU A 393 25.57 -17.96 -19.49
N THR A 394 26.80 -17.62 -19.13
CA THR A 394 27.87 -18.62 -18.99
C THR A 394 27.55 -19.67 -17.93
N MET A 395 26.88 -19.26 -16.85
CA MET A 395 26.47 -20.14 -15.76
C MET A 395 25.47 -21.20 -16.21
N ARG A 396 24.46 -20.80 -17.00
CA ARG A 396 23.37 -21.68 -17.46
C ARG A 396 23.68 -22.44 -18.75
N ASP A 397 24.52 -21.88 -19.62
CA ASP A 397 24.74 -22.37 -20.98
C ASP A 397 25.47 -23.72 -20.97
N GLY A 398 24.72 -24.80 -21.19
CA GLY A 398 25.21 -26.17 -21.32
C GLY A 398 24.71 -26.84 -22.60
N CYS A 399 24.79 -28.16 -22.62
CA CYS A 399 24.21 -28.99 -23.68
C CYS A 399 22.69 -28.84 -23.72
N ALA A 400 22.14 -29.12 -24.89
CA ALA A 400 20.70 -29.16 -25.06
C ALA A 400 20.10 -30.28 -24.20
N ILE A 401 18.85 -30.09 -23.80
CA ILE A 401 18.06 -31.12 -23.13
C ILE A 401 17.00 -31.64 -24.08
N GLU A 402 16.73 -32.94 -24.01
CA GLU A 402 15.67 -33.60 -24.75
C GLU A 402 14.91 -34.55 -23.82
N PRO A 403 13.67 -34.96 -24.17
CA PRO A 403 12.95 -35.96 -23.40
C PRO A 403 13.79 -37.25 -23.27
N ALA A 404 13.89 -37.76 -22.06
CA ALA A 404 14.47 -39.07 -21.79
C ALA A 404 13.46 -40.20 -22.03
N VAL A 405 12.20 -39.84 -22.23
CA VAL A 405 11.05 -40.73 -22.36
C VAL A 405 10.39 -40.56 -23.72
N GLU A 406 9.86 -41.66 -24.23
CA GLU A 406 9.02 -41.69 -25.43
C GLU A 406 7.63 -42.18 -25.04
N PHE A 407 6.62 -41.76 -25.81
CA PHE A 407 5.26 -42.21 -25.57
C PHE A 407 5.13 -43.66 -26.02
N GLN A 408 4.62 -44.53 -25.16
CA GLN A 408 4.50 -45.96 -25.46
C GLN A 408 3.06 -46.45 -25.27
N TYR A 409 2.62 -47.31 -26.18
CA TYR A 409 1.42 -48.12 -26.03
C TYR A 409 1.85 -49.54 -25.64
N ILE A 410 1.40 -50.01 -24.48
CA ILE A 410 1.67 -51.37 -24.02
C ILE A 410 0.46 -52.24 -24.34
N LYS A 411 0.68 -53.23 -25.21
CA LYS A 411 -0.30 -54.26 -25.60
C LYS A 411 0.14 -55.62 -25.05
N THR A 412 -0.81 -56.47 -24.68
CA THR A 412 -0.54 -57.89 -24.45
C THR A 412 -0.40 -58.64 -25.78
N LYS A 413 0.23 -59.83 -25.77
CA LYS A 413 0.35 -60.67 -26.99
C LYS A 413 -1.00 -60.93 -27.65
N ASN A 414 -2.02 -61.25 -26.85
CA ASN A 414 -3.38 -61.50 -27.33
C ASN A 414 -4.01 -60.25 -27.95
N GLN A 415 -3.85 -59.07 -27.33
CA GLN A 415 -4.36 -57.82 -27.90
C GLN A 415 -3.68 -57.43 -29.21
N THR A 416 -2.40 -57.74 -29.37
CA THR A 416 -1.67 -57.49 -30.62
C THR A 416 -2.22 -58.37 -31.75
N LEU A 417 -2.47 -59.66 -31.47
CA LEU A 417 -3.03 -60.60 -32.44
C LEU A 417 -4.49 -60.27 -32.81
N GLU A 418 -5.28 -59.83 -31.83
CA GLU A 418 -6.71 -59.52 -32.00
C GLU A 418 -6.97 -58.07 -32.47
N GLY A 419 -5.92 -57.27 -32.71
CA GLY A 419 -6.08 -55.87 -33.13
C GLY A 419 -6.74 -54.95 -32.08
N LYS A 420 -6.78 -55.35 -30.80
CA LYS A 420 -7.44 -54.60 -29.73
C LYS A 420 -6.64 -53.36 -29.28
N LEU A 421 -7.34 -52.44 -28.61
CA LEU A 421 -6.75 -51.24 -28.01
C LEU A 421 -5.73 -51.61 -26.91
N PRO A 422 -4.67 -50.80 -26.73
CA PRO A 422 -3.66 -51.02 -25.68
C PRO A 422 -4.26 -50.87 -24.28
N TYR A 423 -3.84 -51.73 -23.35
CA TYR A 423 -4.35 -51.71 -21.97
C TYR A 423 -3.64 -50.67 -21.08
N ARG A 424 -2.44 -50.20 -21.48
CA ARG A 424 -1.73 -49.08 -20.85
C ARG A 424 -1.08 -48.20 -21.89
N TYR A 425 -1.01 -46.91 -21.61
CA TYR A 425 -0.33 -45.93 -22.43
C TYR A 425 0.29 -44.84 -21.54
N GLY A 426 1.26 -44.11 -22.09
CA GLY A 426 1.83 -42.94 -21.45
C GLY A 426 3.35 -42.84 -21.62
N TYR A 427 3.93 -41.89 -20.89
CA TYR A 427 5.38 -41.73 -20.76
C TYR A 427 5.89 -42.49 -19.55
N TYR A 428 6.70 -43.52 -19.77
CA TYR A 428 7.21 -44.37 -18.70
C TYR A 428 8.55 -43.88 -18.19
N CYS A 429 8.68 -43.74 -16.87
CA CYS A 429 9.92 -43.33 -16.25
C CYS A 429 11.01 -44.40 -16.45
N PRO A 430 12.23 -44.04 -16.91
CA PRO A 430 13.31 -45.01 -17.11
C PRO A 430 13.86 -45.59 -15.80
N ASN A 431 13.56 -44.97 -14.65
CA ASN A 431 14.05 -45.41 -13.34
C ASN A 431 13.03 -46.29 -12.61
N CYS A 432 11.78 -45.83 -12.43
CA CYS A 432 10.77 -46.62 -11.70
C CYS A 432 9.85 -47.46 -12.59
N GLY A 433 9.85 -47.25 -13.91
CA GLY A 433 8.97 -47.97 -14.84
C GLY A 433 7.49 -47.57 -14.78
N SER A 434 7.09 -46.66 -13.90
CA SER A 434 5.70 -46.16 -13.81
C SER A 434 5.39 -45.13 -14.89
N ALA A 435 4.14 -45.10 -15.33
CA ALA A 435 3.63 -44.06 -16.24
C ALA A 435 3.50 -42.72 -15.49
N HIS A 436 3.97 -41.64 -16.09
CA HIS A 436 3.86 -40.30 -15.52
C HIS A 436 2.39 -39.86 -15.43
N GLN A 437 1.95 -39.56 -14.21
CA GLN A 437 0.58 -39.15 -13.90
C GLN A 437 0.44 -37.62 -13.85
N ILE A 438 -0.70 -37.12 -14.29
CA ILE A 438 -1.16 -35.72 -14.15
C ILE A 438 -2.27 -35.69 -13.11
N VAL A 439 -2.23 -34.70 -12.22
CA VAL A 439 -3.30 -34.44 -11.25
C VAL A 439 -4.36 -33.55 -11.90
N GLU A 440 -5.60 -34.05 -11.99
CA GLU A 440 -6.73 -33.28 -12.54
C GLU A 440 -7.42 -32.47 -11.46
N ASN A 441 -7.70 -33.09 -10.32
CA ASN A 441 -8.43 -32.49 -9.20
C ASN A 441 -7.83 -32.92 -7.87
N GLU A 442 -7.80 -31.99 -6.92
CA GLU A 442 -7.52 -32.25 -5.51
C GLU A 442 -8.79 -31.94 -4.71
N SER A 443 -9.36 -32.96 -4.05
CA SER A 443 -10.46 -32.78 -3.10
C SER A 443 -9.97 -33.12 -1.69
N THR A 444 -10.39 -32.34 -0.70
CA THR A 444 -10.11 -32.66 0.70
C THR A 444 -11.27 -33.49 1.22
N VAL A 445 -11.01 -34.75 1.55
CA VAL A 445 -12.01 -35.68 2.07
C VAL A 445 -11.60 -36.06 3.49
N LEU A 446 -12.56 -36.14 4.40
CA LEU A 446 -12.31 -36.65 5.74
C LEU A 446 -12.12 -38.17 5.66
N ASN A 447 -10.96 -38.66 6.07
CA ASN A 447 -10.73 -40.09 6.24
C ASN A 447 -11.63 -40.66 7.35
N GLU A 448 -11.74 -41.99 7.44
CA GLU A 448 -12.52 -42.71 8.46
C GLU A 448 -12.16 -42.33 9.91
N GLU A 449 -10.98 -41.73 10.13
CA GLU A 449 -10.50 -41.21 11.42
C GLU A 449 -10.84 -39.72 11.67
N GLY A 450 -11.63 -39.07 10.80
CA GLY A 450 -11.99 -37.65 10.92
C GLY A 450 -10.87 -36.66 10.61
N LYS A 451 -9.78 -37.11 9.97
CA LYS A 451 -8.68 -36.26 9.50
C LYS A 451 -8.89 -35.84 8.04
N GLU A 452 -8.63 -34.58 7.74
CA GLU A 452 -8.62 -34.07 6.37
C GLU A 452 -7.48 -34.72 5.57
N VAL A 453 -7.83 -35.46 4.52
CA VAL A 453 -6.89 -36.09 3.60
C VAL A 453 -7.17 -35.62 2.19
N ILE A 454 -6.11 -35.20 1.50
CA ILE A 454 -6.19 -34.73 0.11
C ILE A 454 -6.28 -35.96 -0.81
N GLN A 455 -7.45 -36.19 -1.39
CA GLN A 455 -7.67 -37.18 -2.43
C GLN A 455 -7.41 -36.56 -3.80
N ARG A 456 -6.51 -37.19 -4.57
CA ARG A 456 -6.11 -36.70 -5.90
C ARG A 456 -6.64 -37.64 -6.98
N THR A 457 -7.38 -37.10 -7.94
CA THR A 457 -7.74 -37.84 -9.16
C THR A 457 -6.65 -37.60 -10.21
N THR A 458 -6.09 -38.69 -10.74
CA THR A 458 -4.96 -38.63 -11.68
C THR A 458 -5.19 -39.48 -12.93
N HIS A 459 -4.61 -39.07 -14.06
CA HIS A 459 -4.54 -39.87 -15.29
C HIS A 459 -3.13 -39.91 -15.87
N SER A 460 -2.85 -40.91 -16.72
CA SER A 460 -1.58 -41.04 -17.43
C SER A 460 -1.44 -39.99 -18.52
N MET A 461 -0.33 -39.26 -18.52
CA MET A 461 -0.07 -38.18 -19.48
C MET A 461 -0.18 -38.63 -20.95
N ASP A 462 -0.94 -37.86 -21.73
CA ASP A 462 -1.15 -38.10 -23.16
C ASP A 462 0.00 -37.59 -24.03
N MET A 463 0.09 -38.16 -25.25
CA MET A 463 1.15 -37.83 -26.23
C MET A 463 1.21 -36.33 -26.57
N LYS A 464 0.05 -35.65 -26.60
CA LYS A 464 -0.03 -34.22 -26.93
C LYS A 464 0.34 -33.31 -25.74
N GLU A 465 0.31 -33.84 -24.53
CA GLU A 465 0.43 -33.06 -23.29
C GLU A 465 1.88 -32.88 -22.85
N PHE A 466 2.76 -33.84 -23.15
CA PHE A 466 4.18 -33.75 -22.76
C PHE A 466 4.86 -32.56 -23.45
N GLY A 467 4.60 -32.30 -24.73
CA GLY A 467 5.13 -31.15 -25.46
C GLY A 467 6.66 -31.14 -25.64
N ALA A 468 7.18 -30.11 -26.32
CA ALA A 468 8.58 -30.05 -26.77
C ALA A 468 9.56 -29.37 -25.80
N SER A 469 9.08 -28.78 -24.69
CA SER A 469 9.90 -28.04 -23.73
C SER A 469 9.72 -28.55 -22.30
N ARG A 470 10.79 -28.48 -21.51
CA ARG A 470 10.81 -28.86 -20.10
C ARG A 470 10.06 -27.85 -19.23
N ARG A 471 9.14 -28.33 -18.39
CA ARG A 471 8.25 -27.55 -17.52
C ARG A 471 8.27 -28.10 -16.10
N ILE A 472 8.66 -27.23 -15.16
CA ILE A 472 8.77 -27.56 -13.73
C ILE A 472 7.50 -27.13 -13.00
N LEU A 473 7.04 -25.88 -13.16
CA LEU A 473 5.82 -25.36 -12.53
C LEU A 473 5.05 -24.52 -13.55
N ASN A 474 3.90 -24.95 -14.07
CA ASN A 474 3.13 -24.17 -15.03
C ASN A 474 1.64 -24.21 -14.68
N SER A 475 0.98 -23.06 -14.76
CA SER A 475 -0.46 -22.91 -14.49
C SER A 475 -1.35 -23.34 -15.68
N SER A 476 -0.81 -23.37 -16.89
CA SER A 476 -1.59 -23.64 -18.12
C SER A 476 -1.36 -25.01 -18.75
N LYS A 477 -0.24 -25.68 -18.44
CA LYS A 477 0.13 -26.97 -19.02
C LYS A 477 0.69 -27.89 -17.95
N PRO A 478 0.48 -29.22 -18.06
CA PRO A 478 0.97 -30.17 -17.07
C PRO A 478 2.51 -30.14 -16.99
N GLN A 479 3.01 -30.39 -15.78
CA GLN A 479 4.44 -30.52 -15.51
C GLN A 479 4.98 -31.76 -16.21
N ASN A 480 6.19 -31.70 -16.75
CA ASN A 480 6.81 -32.83 -17.48
C ASN A 480 8.30 -32.99 -17.17
N ALA A 481 8.83 -32.26 -16.18
CA ALA A 481 10.25 -32.24 -15.89
C ALA A 481 10.72 -33.46 -15.09
N PHE A 482 9.84 -34.00 -14.25
CA PHE A 482 10.11 -35.03 -13.25
C PHE A 482 8.96 -36.03 -13.20
N CYS A 483 9.29 -37.30 -12.91
CA CYS A 483 8.31 -38.37 -12.72
C CYS A 483 7.41 -38.07 -11.51
N SER A 484 6.11 -38.35 -11.65
CA SER A 484 5.11 -38.20 -10.58
C SER A 484 5.35 -39.14 -9.40
N GLU A 485 5.90 -40.34 -9.68
CA GLU A 485 6.08 -41.39 -8.67
C GLU A 485 7.41 -41.28 -7.92
N CYS A 486 8.53 -41.20 -8.66
CA CYS A 486 9.87 -41.27 -8.07
C CYS A 486 10.67 -39.96 -8.13
N GLY A 487 10.15 -38.92 -8.78
CA GLY A 487 10.84 -37.64 -8.91
C GLY A 487 12.05 -37.63 -9.86
N GLU A 488 12.36 -38.74 -10.54
CA GLU A 488 13.47 -38.80 -11.51
C GLU A 488 13.23 -37.87 -12.71
N SER A 489 14.29 -37.32 -13.30
CA SER A 489 14.12 -36.41 -14.42
C SER A 489 13.67 -37.14 -15.68
N LEU A 490 12.59 -36.67 -16.28
CA LEU A 490 12.10 -37.16 -17.58
C LEU A 490 12.83 -36.52 -18.77
N TRP A 491 13.92 -35.78 -18.50
CA TRP A 491 14.72 -35.06 -19.48
C TRP A 491 16.19 -35.42 -19.31
N LYS A 492 16.89 -35.64 -20.42
CA LYS A 492 18.32 -35.94 -20.45
C LYS A 492 19.08 -34.86 -21.22
N HIS A 493 20.38 -34.77 -20.93
CA HIS A 493 21.28 -33.93 -21.70
C HIS A 493 21.67 -34.65 -23.00
N TYR A 494 21.53 -33.97 -24.13
CA TYR A 494 21.93 -34.46 -25.43
C TYR A 494 23.24 -33.82 -25.88
N VAL A 495 24.17 -34.66 -26.33
CA VAL A 495 25.46 -34.22 -26.86
C VAL A 495 25.71 -34.93 -28.19
N PRO A 496 26.07 -34.19 -29.27
CA PRO A 496 26.49 -34.82 -30.52
C PRO A 496 27.69 -35.76 -30.30
N THR A 497 27.52 -37.01 -30.72
CA THR A 497 28.56 -38.05 -30.74
C THR A 497 29.28 -38.07 -32.09
N ARG A 498 30.44 -38.76 -32.15
CA ARG A 498 31.17 -38.96 -33.42
C ARG A 498 30.36 -39.82 -34.40
N TYR A 499 29.74 -40.86 -33.87
CA TYR A 499 28.99 -41.86 -34.62
C TYR A 499 27.50 -41.67 -34.40
N SER A 500 26.71 -41.92 -35.44
CA SER A 500 25.24 -41.83 -35.41
C SER A 500 24.59 -43.08 -34.79
N CYS A 501 25.23 -44.24 -34.90
CA CYS A 501 24.80 -45.50 -34.31
C CYS A 501 26.00 -46.39 -33.94
N PHE A 502 25.73 -47.44 -33.16
CA PHE A 502 26.76 -48.39 -32.73
C PHE A 502 27.45 -49.08 -33.92
N LYS A 503 26.72 -49.37 -35.00
CA LYS A 503 27.27 -49.99 -36.22
C LYS A 503 28.34 -49.14 -36.92
N GLU A 504 28.24 -47.81 -36.85
CA GLU A 504 29.30 -46.94 -37.38
C GLU A 504 30.57 -46.97 -36.51
N TRP A 505 30.42 -47.20 -35.21
CA TRP A 505 31.54 -47.31 -34.28
C TRP A 505 32.28 -48.65 -34.42
N THR A 506 31.56 -49.76 -34.63
CA THR A 506 32.16 -51.11 -34.69
C THR A 506 33.25 -51.24 -35.75
N VAL A 507 33.11 -50.53 -36.88
CA VAL A 507 34.14 -50.50 -37.95
C VAL A 507 35.49 -49.98 -37.45
N TYR A 508 35.48 -49.00 -36.54
CA TYR A 508 36.71 -48.45 -35.95
C TYR A 508 37.17 -49.28 -34.75
N GLU A 509 36.23 -49.85 -33.98
CA GLU A 509 36.52 -50.73 -32.86
C GLU A 509 37.30 -51.97 -33.31
N GLU A 510 36.86 -52.66 -34.36
CA GLU A 510 37.53 -53.84 -34.90
C GLU A 510 38.97 -53.53 -35.32
N LYS A 511 39.16 -52.46 -36.12
CA LYS A 511 40.50 -51.98 -36.51
C LYS A 511 41.40 -51.66 -35.32
N LEU A 512 40.83 -51.04 -34.28
CA LEU A 512 41.58 -50.66 -33.09
C LEU A 512 41.96 -51.90 -32.26
N LEU A 513 41.05 -52.87 -32.13
CA LEU A 513 41.30 -54.13 -31.42
C LEU A 513 42.37 -54.96 -32.12
N ASP A 514 42.35 -55.03 -33.45
CA ASP A 514 43.37 -55.75 -34.23
C ASP A 514 44.75 -55.09 -34.10
N ALA A 515 44.81 -53.75 -34.13
CA ALA A 515 46.04 -53.00 -33.91
C ALA A 515 46.62 -53.20 -32.50
N ILE A 516 45.76 -53.23 -31.47
CA ILE A 516 46.15 -53.48 -30.07
C ILE A 516 46.64 -54.93 -29.90
N ARG A 517 45.91 -55.91 -30.44
CA ARG A 517 46.30 -57.33 -30.40
C ARG A 517 47.64 -57.58 -31.06
N SER A 518 47.93 -56.82 -32.13
CA SER A 518 49.21 -56.87 -32.85
C SER A 518 50.31 -56.04 -32.19
N ASN A 519 50.05 -55.41 -31.04
CA ASN A 519 50.94 -54.51 -30.30
C ASN A 519 51.57 -53.40 -31.17
N ASN A 520 50.85 -52.93 -32.19
CA ASN A 520 51.35 -51.96 -33.15
C ASN A 520 50.87 -50.54 -32.78
N GLN A 521 51.71 -49.83 -32.02
CA GLN A 521 51.38 -48.50 -31.51
C GLN A 521 51.16 -47.45 -32.62
N TYR A 522 51.81 -47.61 -33.78
CA TYR A 522 51.62 -46.72 -34.92
C TYR A 522 50.21 -46.86 -35.50
N GLU A 523 49.76 -48.10 -35.69
CA GLU A 523 48.42 -48.40 -36.19
C GLU A 523 47.33 -47.93 -35.24
N VAL A 524 47.53 -48.09 -33.92
CA VAL A 524 46.61 -47.54 -32.91
C VAL A 524 46.49 -46.02 -33.03
N ASN A 525 47.61 -45.32 -33.23
CA ASN A 525 47.60 -43.86 -33.40
C ASN A 525 46.97 -43.45 -34.74
N ARG A 526 47.20 -44.20 -35.81
CA ARG A 526 46.58 -43.96 -37.13
C ARG A 526 45.06 -44.10 -37.04
N VAL A 527 44.55 -45.19 -36.49
CA VAL A 527 43.11 -45.43 -36.33
C VAL A 527 42.46 -44.36 -35.44
N LYS A 528 43.16 -43.86 -34.41
CA LYS A 528 42.68 -42.72 -33.59
C LYS A 528 42.56 -41.42 -34.39
N LEU A 529 43.49 -41.15 -35.30
CA LEU A 529 43.47 -39.96 -36.17
C LEU A 529 42.44 -40.07 -37.29
N GLU A 530 42.19 -41.28 -37.81
CA GLU A 530 41.18 -41.57 -38.83
C GLU A 530 39.72 -41.42 -38.32
N GLN A 531 39.51 -41.36 -37.01
CA GLN A 531 38.15 -41.26 -36.46
C GLN A 531 37.46 -39.97 -36.92
N PRO A 532 36.16 -40.04 -37.28
CA PRO A 532 35.44 -38.87 -37.73
C PRO A 532 35.36 -37.82 -36.63
N ASP A 533 35.50 -36.56 -37.02
CA ASP A 533 35.28 -35.43 -36.12
C ASP A 533 33.84 -35.39 -35.59
N ILE A 534 33.69 -34.83 -34.40
CA ILE A 534 32.38 -34.67 -33.79
C ILE A 534 31.55 -33.68 -34.62
N ARG A 535 30.40 -34.13 -35.11
CA ARG A 535 29.50 -33.31 -35.94
C ARG A 535 29.03 -32.08 -35.14
N LYS A 536 29.28 -30.88 -35.66
CA LYS A 536 28.74 -29.63 -35.10
C LYS A 536 27.27 -29.52 -35.50
N ARG A 537 26.36 -29.49 -34.52
CA ARG A 537 24.91 -29.32 -34.74
C ARG A 537 24.43 -28.01 -34.10
N LYS A 538 23.79 -27.14 -34.90
CA LYS A 538 23.25 -25.86 -34.43
C LYS A 538 22.24 -26.13 -33.29
N GLY A 539 22.41 -25.43 -32.16
CA GLY A 539 21.57 -25.60 -30.96
C GLY A 539 22.04 -26.70 -29.98
N ASN A 540 22.96 -27.58 -30.36
CA ASN A 540 23.43 -28.70 -29.53
C ASN A 540 24.93 -28.59 -29.22
N PRO A 541 25.36 -27.61 -28.40
CA PRO A 541 26.76 -27.45 -28.06
C PRO A 541 27.23 -28.59 -27.14
N ARG A 542 28.43 -29.15 -27.42
CA ARG A 542 29.12 -30.07 -26.51
C ARG A 542 29.78 -29.27 -25.38
N LYS A 543 28.96 -28.82 -24.43
CA LYS A 543 29.39 -28.01 -23.29
C LYS A 543 28.68 -28.48 -22.02
N VAL A 544 29.41 -28.53 -20.91
CA VAL A 544 28.79 -28.71 -19.58
C VAL A 544 28.49 -27.32 -19.04
N ALA A 545 27.24 -27.05 -18.63
CA ALA A 545 26.90 -25.80 -17.94
C ALA A 545 27.74 -25.67 -16.65
N ALA A 546 28.24 -24.47 -16.35
CA ALA A 546 29.06 -24.29 -15.15
C ALA A 546 28.30 -24.72 -13.89
N ILE A 547 27.00 -24.42 -13.82
CA ILE A 547 26.18 -24.83 -12.68
C ILE A 547 26.05 -26.34 -12.49
N GLN A 548 25.98 -27.10 -13.59
CA GLN A 548 25.91 -28.58 -13.52
C GLN A 548 27.19 -29.15 -12.93
N TYR A 549 28.34 -28.59 -13.30
CA TYR A 549 29.62 -28.99 -12.72
C TYR A 549 29.70 -28.60 -11.24
N ILE A 550 29.32 -27.36 -10.89
CA ILE A 550 29.34 -26.86 -9.51
C ILE A 550 28.52 -27.78 -8.59
N LYS A 551 27.26 -28.09 -8.97
CA LYS A 551 26.37 -28.95 -8.19
C LYS A 551 26.94 -30.37 -7.97
N ARG A 552 27.70 -30.90 -8.92
CA ARG A 552 28.19 -32.28 -8.89
C ARG A 552 29.56 -32.41 -8.23
N LYS A 553 30.46 -31.44 -8.44
CA LYS A 553 31.89 -31.56 -8.11
C LYS A 553 32.41 -30.44 -7.21
N MET A 554 31.71 -29.32 -7.06
CA MET A 554 32.16 -28.15 -6.27
C MET A 554 31.20 -27.81 -5.13
N LYS A 555 30.52 -28.81 -4.55
CA LYS A 555 29.65 -28.59 -3.37
C LYS A 555 30.49 -28.06 -2.22
N ASN A 556 30.04 -26.96 -1.60
CA ASN A 556 30.72 -26.25 -0.51
C ASN A 556 32.14 -25.76 -0.87
N PHE A 557 32.48 -25.67 -2.16
CA PHE A 557 33.75 -25.09 -2.60
C PHE A 557 33.75 -23.58 -2.37
N PHE A 558 32.69 -22.90 -2.83
CA PHE A 558 32.52 -21.46 -2.61
C PHE A 558 32.00 -21.19 -1.20
N ASP A 559 32.73 -20.36 -0.46
CA ASP A 559 32.32 -19.87 0.84
C ASP A 559 31.13 -18.91 0.70
N ILE A 560 31.16 -17.99 -0.27
CA ILE A 560 30.06 -17.06 -0.55
C ILE A 560 29.76 -17.01 -2.05
N ALA A 561 28.47 -17.07 -2.39
CA ALA A 561 27.96 -16.69 -3.70
C ALA A 561 27.38 -15.27 -3.65
N VAL A 562 27.97 -14.35 -4.40
CA VAL A 562 27.45 -12.99 -4.61
C VAL A 562 26.60 -12.98 -5.87
N ILE A 563 25.36 -12.54 -5.78
CA ILE A 563 24.42 -12.45 -6.89
C ILE A 563 24.08 -11.00 -7.09
N ASP A 564 24.59 -10.44 -8.18
CA ASP A 564 24.19 -9.11 -8.62
C ASP A 564 22.79 -9.17 -9.27
N GLU A 565 22.13 -8.03 -9.43
CA GLU A 565 20.83 -7.87 -10.10
C GLU A 565 19.83 -9.04 -9.92
N LEU A 566 19.58 -9.44 -8.68
CA LEU A 566 18.74 -10.60 -8.33
C LEU A 566 17.36 -10.54 -9.02
N HIS A 567 16.83 -9.34 -9.23
CA HIS A 567 15.53 -9.16 -9.87
C HIS A 567 15.46 -9.68 -11.31
N LYS A 568 16.60 -9.81 -12.01
CA LYS A 568 16.65 -10.41 -13.36
C LYS A 568 16.50 -11.93 -13.34
N LEU A 569 16.62 -12.55 -12.17
CA LEU A 569 16.61 -14.02 -11.99
C LEU A 569 15.29 -14.56 -11.43
N LYS A 570 14.24 -13.72 -11.35
CA LYS A 570 12.94 -14.03 -10.71
C LYS A 570 12.09 -15.09 -11.44
N GLY A 571 12.40 -15.42 -12.69
CA GLY A 571 11.62 -16.39 -13.45
C GLY A 571 11.80 -17.81 -12.91
N SER A 572 10.78 -18.35 -12.22
CA SER A 572 10.80 -19.70 -11.61
C SER A 572 11.11 -20.83 -12.59
N ASN A 573 10.62 -20.73 -13.83
CA ASN A 573 10.90 -21.70 -14.91
C ASN A 573 12.10 -21.33 -15.79
N SER A 574 12.78 -20.22 -15.52
CA SER A 574 13.89 -19.80 -16.36
C SER A 574 15.13 -20.64 -16.07
N ALA A 575 15.93 -20.92 -17.10
CA ALA A 575 17.23 -21.57 -16.94
C ALA A 575 18.16 -20.75 -16.01
N GLN A 576 17.96 -19.43 -15.94
CA GLN A 576 18.69 -18.52 -15.04
C GLN A 576 18.28 -18.71 -13.58
N GLY A 577 16.98 -18.75 -13.27
CA GLY A 577 16.46 -18.99 -11.92
C GLY A 577 16.86 -20.37 -11.37
N ASN A 578 16.79 -21.41 -12.22
CA ASN A 578 17.29 -22.75 -11.86
C ASN A 578 18.80 -22.77 -11.60
N SER A 579 19.57 -21.99 -12.35
CA SER A 579 21.01 -21.88 -12.14
C SER A 579 21.34 -21.18 -10.83
N LEU A 580 20.61 -20.12 -10.50
CA LEU A 580 20.69 -19.42 -9.22
C LEU A 580 20.40 -20.36 -8.05
N ALA A 581 19.27 -21.09 -8.09
CA ALA A 581 18.90 -22.03 -7.03
C ALA A 581 19.99 -23.10 -6.82
N GLY A 582 20.54 -23.64 -7.92
CA GLY A 582 21.66 -24.57 -7.86
C GLY A 582 22.90 -23.97 -7.19
N LEU A 583 23.20 -22.70 -7.45
CA LEU A 583 24.40 -22.03 -6.95
C LEU A 583 24.27 -21.76 -5.44
N VAL A 584 23.12 -21.27 -5.01
CA VAL A 584 22.80 -21.03 -3.60
C VAL A 584 22.78 -22.34 -2.80
N ALA A 585 22.33 -23.44 -3.42
CA ALA A 585 22.36 -24.75 -2.79
C ALA A 585 23.80 -25.29 -2.65
N ALA A 586 24.68 -25.02 -3.62
CA ALA A 586 26.06 -25.50 -3.61
C ALA A 586 27.04 -24.64 -2.80
N SER A 587 26.69 -23.39 -2.49
CA SER A 587 27.55 -22.44 -1.76
C SER A 587 27.18 -22.39 -0.27
N LYS A 588 28.16 -22.08 0.60
CA LYS A 588 27.92 -22.06 2.06
C LYS A 588 27.04 -20.87 2.47
N LYS A 589 27.30 -19.70 1.88
CA LYS A 589 26.59 -18.44 2.13
C LYS A 589 26.21 -17.75 0.82
N CYS A 590 25.28 -16.80 0.90
CA CYS A 590 24.74 -16.10 -0.25
C CYS A 590 24.51 -14.61 0.06
N ILE A 591 24.96 -13.73 -0.82
CA ILE A 591 24.69 -12.28 -0.78
C ILE A 591 24.00 -11.93 -2.10
N ALA A 592 22.82 -11.33 -2.05
CA ALA A 592 22.10 -10.94 -3.26
C ALA A 592 21.81 -9.44 -3.30
N GLY A 593 22.28 -8.75 -4.33
CA GLY A 593 22.05 -7.32 -4.56
C GLY A 593 20.89 -7.08 -5.53
N THR A 594 20.06 -6.08 -5.26
CA THR A 594 19.05 -5.62 -6.21
C THR A 594 18.73 -4.13 -6.06
N GLY A 595 18.41 -3.48 -7.17
CA GLY A 595 17.81 -2.14 -7.19
C GLY A 595 16.38 -2.09 -6.63
N THR A 596 15.63 -3.17 -6.82
CA THR A 596 14.21 -3.25 -6.46
C THR A 596 13.80 -4.69 -6.11
N LEU A 597 13.03 -4.85 -5.04
CA LEU A 597 12.40 -6.12 -4.70
C LEU A 597 11.17 -6.41 -5.58
N PHE A 598 10.55 -5.38 -6.17
CA PHE A 598 9.29 -5.48 -6.92
C PHE A 598 9.44 -5.15 -8.41
N GLY A 599 10.56 -5.51 -9.04
CA GLY A 599 10.63 -5.63 -10.51
C GLY A 599 10.34 -4.35 -11.30
N GLY A 600 10.45 -3.18 -10.67
CA GLY A 600 10.36 -1.87 -11.33
C GLY A 600 8.99 -1.53 -11.95
N LYS A 601 7.92 -2.26 -11.64
CA LYS A 601 6.57 -1.80 -11.99
C LYS A 601 6.14 -0.76 -10.95
N VAL A 602 6.53 0.49 -11.19
CA VAL A 602 5.73 1.63 -10.73
C VAL A 602 4.37 1.43 -11.41
N ARG A 603 3.36 0.98 -10.66
CA ARG A 603 1.99 1.16 -11.13
C ARG A 603 1.72 2.66 -11.03
N PRO A 604 1.23 3.30 -12.11
CA PRO A 604 0.87 4.72 -12.09
C PRO A 604 -0.16 5.02 -11.01
#